data_AF-A0A937J0M5-F1
#
_entry.id   AF-A0A937J0M5-F1
#
_cell.length_a   1.000
_cell.length_b   1.000
_cell.length_c   1.000
_cell.angle_alpha   90.00
_cell.angle_beta   90.00
_cell.angle_gamma   90.00
#
_symmetry.space_group_name_H-M   'P 1'
#
loop_
_entity.id
_entity.type
_entity.pdbx_description
1 polymer ?
#
loop_
_entity_poly.entity_id
_entity_poly.type
_entity_poly.pdbx_seq_one_letter_code
_entity_poly.pdbx_strand_id
1 'polypeptide(L)' 'MSKSNQDHIVAGLFKLAWSFPFIFAGPALFIGKGTSGAWYWTAFSILLMLSGITLVVLGLRQILRGFFGD' A
#
# COMPACT_ATOMS: atom_id res chain seq x y z
N MET A 1 -26.33 0.14 6.40
CA MET A 1 -25.44 0.72 5.37
C MET A 1 -26.08 0.53 4.02
N SER A 2 -26.06 1.54 3.14
CA SER A 2 -26.39 1.32 1.73
C SER A 2 -25.36 0.37 1.11
N LYS A 3 -25.76 -0.43 0.12
CA LYS A 3 -24.87 -1.39 -0.54
C LYS A 3 -23.61 -0.70 -1.12
N SER A 4 -23.79 0.49 -1.69
CA SER A 4 -22.69 1.33 -2.18
C SER A 4 -21.67 1.71 -1.10
N ASN A 5 -22.10 2.06 0.12
CA ASN A 5 -21.17 2.38 1.21
C ASN A 5 -20.33 1.16 1.60
N GLN A 6 -20.92 -0.04 1.60
CA GLN A 6 -20.20 -1.28 1.88
C GLN A 6 -19.18 -1.60 0.78
N ASP A 7 -19.52 -1.38 -0.48
CA ASP A 7 -18.63 -1.58 -1.62
C ASP A 7 -17.39 -0.67 -1.52
N HIS A 8 -17.54 0.58 -1.09
CA HIS A 8 -16.42 1.49 -0.83
C HIS A 8 -15.50 0.97 0.28
N ILE A 9 -16.06 0.53 1.41
CA ILE A 9 -15.24 -0.02 2.51
C ILE A 9 -14.48 -1.26 2.06
N VAL A 10 -15.15 -2.23 1.41
CA VAL A 10 -14.53 -3.47 0.94
C VAL A 10 -13.41 -3.18 -0.07
N ALA A 11 -13.67 -2.30 -1.04
CA ALA A 11 -12.67 -1.93 -2.03
C ALA A 11 -11.48 -1.16 -1.44
N GLY A 12 -11.67 -0.44 -0.32
CA GLY A 12 -10.57 0.15 0.43
C GLY A 12 -9.78 -0.87 1.24
N LEU A 13 -10.45 -1.83 1.89
CA LEU A 13 -9.80 -2.96 2.59
C LEU A 13 -8.94 -3.80 1.64
N PHE A 14 -9.40 -4.08 0.42
CA PHE A 14 -8.58 -4.77 -0.58
C PHE A 14 -7.33 -3.99 -0.97
N LYS A 15 -7.39 -2.65 -1.06
CA LYS A 15 -6.21 -1.82 -1.32
C LYS A 15 -5.22 -1.87 -0.16
N LEU A 16 -5.72 -1.86 1.08
CA LEU A 16 -4.89 -2.06 2.27
C LEU A 16 -4.23 -3.45 2.26
N ALA A 17 -4.98 -4.50 1.97
CA ALA A 17 -4.44 -5.86 1.86
C ALA A 17 -3.36 -5.94 0.78
N TRP A 18 -3.56 -5.28 -0.36
CA TRP A 18 -2.54 -5.22 -1.41
C TRP A 18 -1.32 -4.37 -1.04
N SER A 19 -1.43 -3.44 -0.10
CA SER A 19 -0.27 -2.67 0.38
C SER A 19 0.68 -3.48 1.23
N PHE A 20 0.19 -4.53 1.93
CA PHE A 20 0.98 -5.33 2.86
C PHE A 20 2.25 -5.92 2.25
N PRO A 21 2.19 -6.61 1.09
CA PRO A 21 3.39 -7.12 0.43
C PRO A 21 4.44 -6.03 0.20
N PHE A 22 4.05 -4.82 -0.17
CA PHE A 22 4.98 -3.72 -0.45
C PHE A 22 5.62 -3.13 0.82
N ILE A 23 4.84 -3.01 1.90
CA ILE A 23 5.32 -2.53 3.21
C ILE A 23 6.44 -3.43 3.74
N PHE A 24 6.35 -4.75 3.52
CA PHE A 24 7.38 -5.69 3.95
C PHE A 24 8.48 -5.92 2.90
N ALA A 25 8.12 -6.03 1.63
CA ALA A 25 9.07 -6.33 0.56
C ALA A 25 10.09 -5.22 0.34
N GLY A 26 9.69 -3.95 0.45
CA GLY A 26 10.59 -2.81 0.32
C GLY A 26 11.76 -2.87 1.31
N PRO A 27 11.52 -2.82 2.63
CA PRO A 27 12.56 -2.93 3.64
C PRO A 27 13.34 -4.26 3.57
N ALA A 28 12.66 -5.38 3.34
CA ALA A 28 13.32 -6.68 3.21
C ALA A 28 14.32 -6.69 2.04
N LEU A 29 13.93 -6.14 0.89
CA LEU A 29 14.81 -6.01 -0.28
C LEU A 29 15.97 -5.04 -0.01
N PHE A 30 15.73 -3.93 0.67
CA PHE A 30 16.79 -2.98 1.03
C PHE A 30 17.87 -3.67 1.86
N ILE A 31 17.48 -4.38 2.92
CA ILE A 31 18.41 -5.08 3.79
C ILE A 31 19.09 -6.24 3.05
N GLY A 32 18.34 -7.02 2.27
CA GLY A 32 18.86 -8.21 1.60
C GLY A 32 19.73 -7.96 0.37
N LYS A 33 19.52 -6.85 -0.34
CA LYS A 33 20.21 -6.53 -1.60
C LYS A 33 20.62 -5.07 -1.75
N GLY A 34 19.91 -4.11 -1.16
CA GLY A 34 20.21 -2.69 -1.30
C GLY A 34 21.46 -2.21 -0.56
N THR A 35 21.79 -2.81 0.58
CA THR A 35 22.93 -2.38 1.43
C THR A 35 24.30 -2.81 0.89
N SER A 36 24.37 -3.94 0.19
CA SER A 36 25.61 -4.56 -0.29
C SER A 36 25.63 -4.84 -1.79
N GLY A 37 24.49 -4.70 -2.47
CA GLY A 37 24.36 -4.90 -3.90
C GLY A 37 24.45 -3.60 -4.70
N ALA A 38 24.16 -3.71 -5.99
CA ALA A 38 24.15 -2.56 -6.89
C ALA A 38 23.09 -1.51 -6.47
N TRP A 39 23.38 -0.24 -6.76
CA TRP A 39 22.57 0.91 -6.35
C TRP A 39 21.09 0.83 -6.79
N TYR A 40 20.81 0.15 -7.91
CA TYR A 40 19.46 0.00 -8.43
C TYR A 40 18.55 -0.82 -7.51
N TRP A 41 19.11 -1.69 -6.65
CA TRP A 41 18.33 -2.42 -5.64
C TRP A 41 17.78 -1.49 -4.56
N THR A 42 18.57 -0.48 -4.16
CA THR A 42 18.11 0.57 -3.24
C THR A 42 17.00 1.40 -3.88
N ALA A 43 17.18 1.83 -5.13
CA ALA A 43 16.14 2.55 -5.87
C ALA A 43 14.85 1.71 -6.00
N PHE A 44 14.97 0.43 -6.34
CA PHE A 44 13.83 -0.47 -6.49
C PHE A 44 13.11 -0.70 -5.16
N SER A 45 13.84 -0.85 -4.05
CA SER A 45 13.26 -0.95 -2.71
C SER A 45 12.45 0.31 -2.34
N ILE A 46 12.99 1.49 -2.62
CA ILE A 46 12.28 2.76 -2.38
C ILE A 46 10.99 2.81 -3.20
N LEU A 47 11.02 2.41 -4.47
CA LEU A 47 9.82 2.35 -5.31
C LEU A 47 8.75 1.41 -4.75
N LEU A 48 9.14 0.24 -4.23
CA LEU A 48 8.21 -0.67 -3.55
C LEU A 48 7.60 -0.04 -2.29
N MET A 49 8.40 0.68 -1.48
CA MET A 49 7.86 1.35 -0.30
C MET A 49 6.87 2.46 -0.69
N LEU A 50 7.19 3.26 -1.71
CA LEU A 50 6.31 4.32 -2.22
C LEU A 50 4.99 3.77 -2.78
N SER A 51 5.02 2.64 -3.48
CA SER A 51 3.79 1.99 -3.95
C SER A 51 2.93 1.49 -2.79
N GLY A 52 3.56 0.92 -1.75
CA GLY A 52 2.90 0.54 -0.51
C GLY A 52 2.18 1.72 0.16
N ILE A 53 2.89 2.83 0.37
CA ILE A 53 2.32 4.06 0.96
C ILE A 53 1.13 4.57 0.12
N THR A 54 1.29 4.59 -1.21
CA THR A 54 0.23 5.04 -2.12
C THR A 54 -1.03 4.18 -1.98
N LEU A 55 -0.88 2.85 -1.95
CA LEU A 55 -2.00 1.93 -1.74
C LEU A 55 -2.66 2.10 -0.37
N VAL A 56 -1.88 2.33 0.69
CA VAL A 56 -2.41 2.62 2.03
C VAL A 56 -3.27 3.88 2.00
N VAL A 57 -2.75 4.98 1.46
CA VAL A 57 -3.48 6.27 1.41
C VAL A 57 -4.76 6.14 0.59
N LEU A 58 -4.71 5.48 -0.57
CA LEU A 58 -5.89 5.25 -1.41
C LEU A 58 -6.91 4.32 -0.72
N GLY A 59 -6.44 3.29 -0.03
CA GLY A 59 -7.30 2.36 0.73
C GLY A 59 -8.01 3.06 1.87
N LEU A 60 -7.28 3.79 2.71
CA LEU A 60 -7.83 4.58 3.81
C LEU A 60 -8.83 5.61 3.32
N ARG A 61 -8.50 6.35 2.25
CA ARG A 61 -9.42 7.33 1.65
C ARG A 61 -10.74 6.69 1.24
N GLN A 62 -10.69 5.50 0.65
CA GLN A 62 -11.89 4.82 0.18
C GLN A 62 -12.72 4.23 1.32
N ILE A 63 -12.08 3.76 2.39
CA ILE A 63 -12.76 3.34 3.62
C ILE A 63 -13.46 4.54 4.26
N LEU A 64 -12.76 5.67 4.42
CA LEU A 64 -13.32 6.89 5.01
C LEU A 64 -14.53 7.40 4.21
N ARG A 65 -14.45 7.38 2.87
CA ARG A 65 -15.61 7.68 2.01
C ARG A 65 -16.81 6.77 2.26
N GLY A 66 -16.57 5.47 2.47
CA GLY A 66 -17.63 4.52 2.78
C GLY A 66 -18.30 4.75 4.15
N PHE A 67 -17.56 5.28 5.13
CA PHE A 67 -18.08 5.57 6.47
C PHE A 67 -18.76 6.94 6.57
N PHE A 68 -18.10 7.98 6.08
CA PHE A 68 -18.51 9.36 6.33
C PHE A 68 -19.31 9.95 5.17
N GLY A 69 -19.26 9.33 3.99
CA GLY A 69 -19.74 9.93 2.76
C GLY A 69 -18.86 11.12 2.37
N ASP A 70 -18.24 11.07 1.19
CA ASP A 70 -17.91 12.29 0.47
C ASP A 70 -19.13 12.66 -0.38
#